data_AF-A0A356E9Z9-F1
#
_entry.id   AF-A0A356E9Z9-F1
#
_cell.length_a   1.000
_cell.length_b   1.000
_cell.length_c   1.000
_cell.angle_alpha   90.00
_cell.angle_beta   90.00
_cell.angle_gamma   90.00
#
_symmetry.space_group_name_H-M   'P 1'
#
loop_
_entity.id
_entity.type
_entity.pdbx_description
1 polymer ?
#
loop_
_entity_poly.entity_id
_entity_poly.type
_entity_poly.pdbx_seq_one_letter_code
_entity_poly.pdbx_strand_id
1 'polypeptide(L)' 'QVISRLPLDSLLLETDSPDMPVFGFQGQPNRPERVVDIFNCLCELRKEPPNEIMQVIWRNSCD' A
#
# COMPACT_ATOMS: atom_id res chain seq x y z
N GLN A 1 -9.09 3.75 10.50
CA GLN A 1 -10.39 3.92 9.79
C GLN A 1 -10.35 4.95 8.66
N VAL A 2 -9.33 5.81 8.53
CA VAL A 2 -9.27 6.80 7.43
C VAL A 2 -9.01 6.12 6.08
N ILE A 3 -7.96 5.29 5.97
CA ILE A 3 -7.57 4.61 4.73
C ILE A 3 -8.68 3.72 4.16
N SER A 4 -9.46 3.06 5.01
CA SER A 4 -10.59 2.21 4.59
C SER A 4 -11.80 3.00 4.07
N ARG A 5 -11.83 4.33 4.24
CA ARG A 5 -12.95 5.20 3.85
C ARG A 5 -12.61 6.14 2.69
N LEU A 6 -11.33 6.35 2.39
CA LEU A 6 -10.92 7.20 1.29
C LEU A 6 -11.30 6.58 -0.06
N PRO A 7 -11.63 7.38 -1.08
CA PRO A 7 -11.78 6.89 -2.44
C PRO A 7 -10.50 6.19 -2.91
N LEU A 8 -10.64 5.04 -3.59
CA LEU A 8 -9.49 4.22 -4.00
C LEU A 8 -8.61 4.91 -5.06
N ASP A 9 -9.22 5.72 -5.91
CA ASP A 9 -8.60 6.63 -6.89
C ASP A 9 -7.78 7.76 -6.25
N SER A 10 -7.91 7.99 -4.95
CA SER A 10 -7.11 8.97 -4.21
C SER A 10 -5.94 8.34 -3.43
N LEU A 11 -5.71 7.04 -3.58
CA LEU A 11 -4.67 6.31 -2.84
C LEU A 11 -3.43 6.05 -3.71
N LEU A 12 -2.26 6.15 -3.09
CA LEU A 12 -0.96 5.75 -3.62
C LEU A 12 -0.26 4.83 -2.62
N LEU A 13 0.60 3.95 -3.11
CA LEU A 13 1.43 3.08 -2.29
C LEU A 13 2.88 3.54 -2.31
N GLU A 14 3.46 3.69 -1.13
CA GLU A 14 4.86 4.04 -0.93
C GLU A 14 5.45 3.22 0.21
N THR A 15 6.76 2.97 0.18
CA THR A 15 7.48 2.35 1.31
C THR A 15 8.33 3.34 2.08
N ASP A 16 8.56 4.55 1.55
CA ASP A 16 9.49 5.54 2.12
C ASP A 16 10.88 4.94 2.49
N SER A 17 11.35 3.99 1.68
CA SER A 17 12.64 3.32 1.95
C SER A 17 13.81 4.29 1.81
N PRO A 18 14.81 4.27 2.72
CA PRO A 18 15.08 3.23 3.73
C PRO A 18 14.39 3.40 5.09
N ASP A 19 13.56 4.42 5.26
CA ASP A 19 12.91 4.76 6.52
C ASP A 19 11.54 4.06 6.68
N MET A 20 10.89 4.24 7.84
CA MET A 20 9.54 3.70 8.14
C MET A 20 9.34 2.19 7.86
N PRO A 21 10.10 1.27 8.51
CA PRO A 21 9.94 -0.15 8.27
C PRO A 21 8.52 -0.64 8.60
N VAL A 22 7.96 -1.42 7.66
CA VAL A 22 6.67 -2.09 7.84
C VAL A 22 6.68 -3.02 9.06
N PHE A 23 5.49 -3.26 9.61
CA PHE A 23 5.32 -4.09 10.80
C PHE A 23 5.94 -5.49 10.61
N GLY A 24 6.76 -5.92 11.56
CA GLY A 24 7.53 -7.17 11.50
C GLY A 24 9.00 -6.99 11.12
N PHE A 25 9.39 -5.81 10.64
CA PHE A 25 10.76 -5.49 10.22
C PHE A 25 11.39 -4.33 11.01
N GLN A 26 10.89 -4.03 12.19
CA GLN A 26 11.40 -2.96 13.04
C GLN A 26 12.89 -3.18 13.36
N GLY A 27 13.68 -2.11 13.30
CA GLY A 27 15.14 -2.15 13.49
C GLY A 27 15.93 -2.56 12.24
N GLN A 28 15.26 -2.88 11.13
CA GLN A 28 15.88 -3.10 9.83
C GLN A 28 15.53 -1.94 8.89
N PRO A 29 16.42 -1.58 7.93
CA PRO A 29 16.07 -0.59 6.91
C PRO A 29 14.86 -1.08 6.11
N ASN A 30 14.00 -0.15 5.72
CA ASN A 30 12.92 -0.44 4.80
C ASN A 30 13.45 -0.67 3.38
N ARG A 31 12.72 -1.49 2.61
CA ARG A 31 13.11 -1.86 1.25
C ARG A 31 11.93 -1.65 0.30
N PRO A 32 12.16 -1.20 -0.94
CA PRO A 32 11.09 -0.98 -1.93
C PRO A 32 10.22 -2.22 -2.17
N GLU A 33 10.81 -3.42 -2.10
CA GLU A 33 10.12 -4.70 -2.24
C GLU A 33 9.02 -4.95 -1.19
N ARG A 34 9.08 -4.27 -0.04
CA ARG A 34 8.05 -4.37 1.02
C ARG A 34 6.75 -3.65 0.68
N VAL A 35 6.66 -3.00 -0.48
CA VAL A 35 5.39 -2.46 -1.01
C VAL A 35 4.32 -3.54 -1.14
N VAL A 36 4.73 -4.80 -1.33
CA VAL A 36 3.84 -5.97 -1.37
C VAL A 36 3.13 -6.18 -0.02
N ASP A 37 3.83 -5.99 1.10
CA ASP A 37 3.24 -6.11 2.44
C ASP A 37 2.21 -5.01 2.70
N ILE A 38 2.49 -3.80 2.22
CA ILE A 38 1.57 -2.66 2.31
C ILE A 38 0.32 -2.92 1.45
N PHE A 39 0.49 -3.44 0.25
CA PHE A 39 -0.62 -3.81 -0.63
C PHE A 39 -1.51 -4.91 0.00
N ASN A 40 -0.90 -5.94 0.59
CA ASN A 40 -1.64 -7.00 1.27
C ASN A 40 -2.47 -6.45 2.44
N CYS A 41 -1.87 -5.58 3.26
CA CYS A 41 -2.58 -4.90 4.34
C CYS A 41 -3.73 -4.02 3.81
N LEU A 42 -3.52 -3.29 2.70
CA LEU A 42 -4.58 -2.51 2.07
C LEU A 42 -5.74 -3.42 1.61
N CYS A 43 -5.46 -4.58 1.04
CA CYS A 43 -6.49 -5.55 0.63
C CYS A 43 -7.32 -6.07 1.81
N GLU A 44 -6.71 -6.26 2.98
CA GLU A 44 -7.43 -6.67 4.20
C GLU A 44 -8.35 -5.55 4.75
N LEU A 45 -7.99 -4.29 4.51
CA LEU A 45 -8.73 -3.12 4.98
C LEU A 45 -9.86 -2.69 4.03
N ARG A 46 -9.87 -3.20 2.80
CA ARG A 46 -10.77 -2.82 1.71
C ARG A 46 -11.72 -3.95 1.34
N LYS A 47 -12.84 -3.61 0.70
CA LYS A 47 -13.85 -4.60 0.27
C LYS A 47 -13.72 -4.95 -1.20
N GLU A 48 -13.07 -4.08 -1.96
CA GLU A 48 -12.76 -4.25 -3.37
C GLU A 48 -11.83 -5.46 -3.57
N PRO A 49 -11.97 -6.20 -4.68
CA PRO A 49 -11.09 -7.34 -4.95
C PRO A 49 -9.64 -6.88 -5.16
N PRO A 50 -8.63 -7.67 -4.75
CA PRO A 50 -7.22 -7.28 -4.88
C PRO A 50 -6.81 -6.86 -6.29
N ASN A 51 -7.35 -7.53 -7.32
CA ASN A 51 -7.06 -7.19 -8.71
C ASN A 51 -7.58 -5.79 -9.11
N GLU A 52 -8.71 -5.35 -8.56
CA GLU A 52 -9.24 -4.00 -8.79
C GLU A 52 -8.38 -2.96 -8.06
N ILE A 53 -8.03 -3.23 -6.79
CA ILE A 53 -7.12 -2.38 -6.00
C ILE A 53 -5.79 -2.19 -6.74
N MET A 54 -5.19 -3.28 -7.22
CA MET A 54 -3.94 -3.23 -7.98
C MET A 54 -4.06 -2.35 -9.22
N GLN A 55 -5.11 -2.54 -10.02
CA GLN A 55 -5.32 -1.77 -11.26
C GLN A 55 -5.49 -0.28 -10.98
N VAL A 56 -6.29 0.09 -9.98
CA VAL A 56 -6.52 1.50 -9.62
C VAL A 56 -5.25 2.13 -9.06
N ILE A 57 -4.57 1.47 -8.11
CA ILE A 57 -3.31 1.99 -7.54
C ILE A 57 -2.24 2.15 -8.61
N TRP A 58 -2.11 1.18 -9.53
CA TRP A 58 -1.16 1.27 -10.64
C TRP A 58 -1.46 2.45 -11.54
N ARG A 59 -2.74 2.62 -11.91
CA ARG A 59 -3.19 3.75 -12.72
C ARG A 59 -2.91 5.08 -12.03
N ASN A 60 -3.30 5.25 -10.77
CA ASN A 60 -3.06 6.46 -10.00
C ASN A 60 -1.57 6.84 -9.92
N SER A 61 -0.67 5.84 -9.98
CA SER A 61 0.78 6.05 -9.93
C SER A 61 1.39 6.50 -11.27
N CYS A 62 0.67 6.28 -12.37
CA CYS A 62 1.13 6.57 -13.74
C CYS A 62 0.46 7.82 -14.34
N ASP A 63 -0.69 8.23 -13.79
CA ASP A 63 -1.40 9.46 -14.13
C ASP A 63 -0.65 10.70 -13.57
#